data_AF-A0A927J721-F1
#
_entry.id   AF-A0A927J721-F1
#
_cell.length_a   1.000
_cell.length_b   1.000
_cell.length_c   1.000
_cell.angle_alpha   90.00
_cell.angle_beta   90.00
_cell.angle_gamma   90.00
#
_symmetry.space_group_name_H-M   'P 1'
#
loop_
_entity.id
_entity.type
_entity.pdbx_description
1 polymer ?
#
loop_
_entity_poly.entity_id
_entity_poly.type
_entity_poly.pdbx_seq_one_letter_code
_entity_poly.pdbx_strand_id
1 'polypeptide(L)' 'MKQILSFISNNKAVLTGMLAGLIIGYIHWFYFACYWGTYPLSAECWVNCSYGVIIGGFVASLIHKE' A
#
# COMPACT_ATOMS: atom_id res chain seq x y z
N MET A 1 -9.46 4.03 -23.91
CA MET A 1 -9.91 2.94 -23.01
C MET A 1 -9.08 1.66 -23.14
N LYS A 2 -8.90 1.06 -24.33
CA LYS A 2 -8.17 -0.21 -24.50
C LYS A 2 -6.77 -0.22 -23.87
N GLN A 3 -6.03 0.89 -23.98
CA GLN A 3 -4.69 1.04 -23.41
C GLN A 3 -4.67 0.99 -21.87
N ILE A 4 -5.62 1.68 -21.21
CA ILE A 4 -5.75 1.69 -19.75
C ILE A 4 -6.14 0.30 -19.23
N LEU A 5 -7.07 -0.37 -19.91
CA LEU A 5 -7.48 -1.74 -19.57
C LEU A 5 -6.32 -2.73 -19.69
N SER A 6 -5.49 -2.59 -20.73
CA SER A 6 -4.28 -3.41 -20.92
C SER A 6 -3.26 -3.17 -19.80
N PHE A 7 -3.05 -1.91 -19.42
CA PHE A 7 -2.15 -1.55 -18.33
C PHE A 7 -2.62 -2.15 -16.99
N ILE A 8 -3.91 -1.99 -16.67
CA ILE A 8 -4.49 -2.58 -15.46
C ILE A 8 -4.34 -4.08 -15.49
N SER A 9 -4.61 -4.73 -16.63
CA SER A 9 -4.52 -6.19 -16.76
C SER A 9 -3.11 -6.73 -16.55
N ASN A 10 -2.08 -6.06 -17.10
CA ASN A 10 -0.69 -6.48 -16.93
C ASN A 10 -0.16 -6.25 -15.51
N ASN A 11 -0.69 -5.25 -14.80
CA ASN A 11 -0.22 -4.87 -13.46
C ASN A 11 -1.19 -5.27 -12.34
N LYS A 12 -2.14 -6.18 -12.60
CA LYS A 12 -3.16 -6.58 -11.61
C LYS A 12 -2.54 -7.01 -10.29
N ALA A 13 -1.47 -7.82 -10.33
CA ALA A 13 -0.80 -8.30 -9.12
C ALA A 13 -0.19 -7.16 -8.29
N VAL A 14 0.42 -6.17 -8.94
CA VAL A 14 0.98 -4.98 -8.28
C VAL A 14 -0.14 -4.12 -7.69
N LEU A 15 -1.22 -3.90 -8.45
CA LEU A 15 -2.40 -3.14 -8.00
C LEU A 15 -3.10 -3.79 -6.80
N THR A 16 -3.23 -5.11 -6.78
CA THR A 16 -3.79 -5.82 -5.61
C THR A 16 -2.84 -5.75 -4.42
N GLY A 17 -1.53 -5.81 -4.65
CA GLY A 17 -0.51 -5.58 -3.63
C GLY A 17 -0.58 -4.17 -3.01
N MET A 18 -0.76 -3.15 -3.84
CA MET A 18 -0.96 -1.76 -3.39
C MET A 18 -2.21 -1.63 -2.51
N LEU A 19 -3.33 -2.25 -2.91
CA LEU A 19 -4.57 -2.28 -2.14
C LEU A 19 -4.41 -3.03 -0.80
N ALA A 20 -3.75 -4.18 -0.80
CA ALA A 20 -3.46 -4.92 0.42
C ALA A 20 -2.57 -4.11 1.37
N GLY A 21 -1.52 -3.48 0.83
CA GLY A 21 -0.64 -2.60 1.57
C GLY A 21 -1.35 -1.37 2.16
N LEU A 22 -2.31 -0.78 1.44
CA LEU A 22 -3.16 0.30 1.96
C LEU A 22 -3.96 -0.15 3.20
N ILE A 23 -4.60 -1.32 3.13
CA ILE A 23 -5.40 -1.86 4.23
C ILE A 23 -4.50 -2.13 5.46
N ILE A 24 -3.34 -2.74 5.24
CA ILE A 24 -2.36 -3.00 6.31
C ILE A 24 -1.85 -1.68 6.91
N GLY A 25 -1.54 -0.69 6.08
CA GLY A 25 -1.12 0.65 6.53
C GLY A 25 -2.19 1.38 7.33
N TYR A 26 -3.46 1.24 6.95
CA TYR A 26 -4.59 1.78 7.69
C TYR A 26 -4.75 1.11 9.06
N ILE A 27 -4.72 -0.22 9.10
CA ILE A 27 -4.77 -0.99 10.36
C ILE A 27 -3.61 -0.57 11.27
N HIS A 28 -2.40 -0.51 10.72
CA HIS A 28 -1.22 -0.08 11.44
C HIS A 28 -1.38 1.33 12.02
N TRP A 29 -1.88 2.28 11.23
CA TRP A 29 -2.18 3.63 11.71
C TRP A 29 -3.22 3.64 12.84
N PHE A 30 -4.33 2.92 12.66
CA PHE A 30 -5.44 2.91 13.60
C PHE A 30 -5.04 2.38 14.98
N TYR A 31 -4.25 1.31 15.03
CA TYR A 31 -3.87 0.67 16.30
C TYR A 31 -2.60 1.26 16.94
N PHE A 32 -1.62 1.69 16.14
CA PHE A 32 -0.32 2.12 16.66
C PHE A 32 -0.11 3.63 16.57
N ALA A 33 -0.30 4.23 15.40
CA ALA A 33 0.06 5.64 15.17
C ALA A 33 -0.90 6.65 15.82
N CYS A 34 -2.20 6.34 15.87
CA CYS A 34 -3.21 7.22 16.44
C CYS A 34 -3.15 7.26 17.98
N TYR A 35 -2.66 6.19 18.62
CA TYR A 35 -2.75 6.00 20.07
C TYR A 35 -1.42 6.18 20.81
N TRP A 36 -0.28 5.97 20.14
CA TRP A 36 1.04 6.02 20.76
C TRP A 36 1.75 7.35 20.46
N GLY A 37 1.96 8.17 21.49
CA GLY A 37 2.62 9.49 21.38
C GLY A 37 4.10 9.46 21.02
N THR A 38 4.71 8.28 20.87
CA THR A 38 6.13 8.08 20.51
C THR A 38 6.28 7.26 19.24
N TYR A 39 5.38 7.45 18.28
CA TYR A 39 5.45 6.75 17.01
C TYR A 39 6.45 7.47 16.05
N PRO A 40 7.44 6.78 15.47
CA PRO A 40 8.48 7.40 14.64
C PRO A 40 8.01 7.84 13.25
N LEU A 41 6.82 7.38 12.84
CA LEU A 41 6.13 7.82 11.63
C LEU A 41 5.02 8.80 12.02
N SER A 42 4.59 9.64 11.09
CA SER A 42 3.58 10.66 11.38
C SER A 42 2.25 10.04 11.85
N ALA A 43 1.54 10.76 12.72
CA ALA A 43 0.24 10.33 13.25
C ALA A 43 -0.89 10.51 12.23
N GLU A 44 -0.57 10.98 11.02
CA GLU A 44 -1.53 11.19 9.95
C GLU A 44 -1.72 9.91 9.13
N CYS A 45 -2.97 9.53 8.94
CA CYS A 45 -3.37 8.32 8.20
C CYS A 45 -2.76 8.29 6.79
N TRP A 46 -2.66 9.44 6.12
CA TRP A 46 -2.14 9.52 4.76
C TRP A 46 -0.67 9.13 4.65
N VAL A 47 0.16 9.35 5.69
CA VAL A 47 1.58 8.95 5.67
C VAL A 47 1.70 7.43 5.75
N ASN A 48 1.07 6.81 6.75
CA ASN A 48 1.09 5.35 6.92
C ASN A 48 0.39 4.61 5.77
N CYS A 49 -0.75 5.12 5.27
CA CYS A 49 -1.45 4.51 4.14
C CYS A 49 -0.64 4.61 2.86
N SER A 50 -0.04 5.78 2.56
CA SER A 50 0.79 5.94 1.35
C SER A 50 2.04 5.07 1.43
N TYR A 51 2.65 4.96 2.61
CA TYR A 51 3.77 4.05 2.84
C TYR A 51 3.35 2.59 2.61
N GLY A 52 2.21 2.18 3.18
CA GLY A 52 1.63 0.85 2.96
C GLY A 52 1.38 0.55 1.49
N VAL A 53 0.81 1.49 0.73
CA VAL A 53 0.59 1.37 -0.73
C VAL A 53 1.90 1.12 -1.48
N ILE A 54 2.92 1.94 -1.22
CA ILE A 54 4.20 1.87 -1.92
C ILE A 54 4.90 0.54 -1.62
N ILE A 55 4.96 0.15 -0.34
CA ILE A 55 5.58 -1.11 0.08
C ILE A 55 4.78 -2.31 -0.43
N GLY A 56 3.45 -2.28 -0.37
CA GLY A 56 2.60 -3.36 -0.87
C GLY A 56 2.75 -3.57 -2.38
N GLY A 57 2.81 -2.49 -3.15
CA GLY A 57 3.09 -2.54 -4.58
C GLY A 57 4.50 -3.06 -4.88
N PHE A 58 5.50 -2.61 -4.12
CA PHE A 58 6.88 -3.07 -4.26
C PHE A 58 7.03 -4.58 -3.96
N VAL A 59 6.47 -5.05 -2.85
CA VAL A 59 6.47 -6.47 -2.47
C VAL A 59 5.76 -7.31 -3.52
N ALA A 60 4.59 -6.89 -3.99
CA ALA A 60 3.89 -7.60 -5.06
C ALA A 60 4.67 -7.62 -6.37
N SER A 61 5.40 -6.55 -6.70
CA SER A 61 6.29 -6.52 -7.87
C SER A 61 7.51 -7.43 -7.72
N LEU A 62 7.99 -7.66 -6.50
CA LEU A 62 9.08 -8.60 -6.22
C LEU A 62 8.61 -10.06 -6.30
N ILE A 63 7.41 -10.34 -5.80
CA ILE A 63 6.82 -11.70 -5.82
C ILE A 63 6.37 -12.07 -7.23
N HIS A 64 5.83 -11.10 -7.97
CA HIS A 64 5.40 -11.26 -9.37
C HIS A 64 6.50 -10.85 -10.35
N LYS A 65 7.76 -11.08 -9.96
CA LYS A 65 8.91 -10.96 -10.85
C LYS A 65 8.89 -12.19 -11.74
N GLU A 66 8.31 -12.00 -12.93
CA GLU A 66 8.11 -12.97 -14.03
C GLU A 66 6.86 -13.86 -13.90
#